data_AF-A0A2T2ZS33-F1
#
_entry.id   AF-A0A2T2ZS33-F1
#
_cell.length_a   1.000
_cell.length_b   1.000
_cell.length_c   1.000
_cell.angle_alpha   90.00
_cell.angle_beta   90.00
_cell.angle_gamma   90.00
#
_symmetry.space_group_name_H-M   'P 1'
#
loop_
_entity.id
_entity.type
_entity.pdbx_description
1 polymer ?
#
loop_
_entity_poly.entity_id
_entity_poly.type
_entity_poly.pdbx_seq_one_letter_code
_entity_poly.pdbx_strand_id
1 'polypeptide(L)'
;RAIEDQLLKDFGAKSEFSDWFSRDEEPSETTKAKRPVVIKPNPINVDHERRISALEARIKQLKETRKSWRALQKLLPQTTPLYPPEADAKTAHIPEPDFLDNNEVEMLQTLIPITTTTTTNSKTSSSSTTTPTSAATGFSQLRSTTASRLRAVQNNVEFKVDSLADSIHKMDLRVVTAGRQAERVLALSSERLREREEAERRLAGTKEMPVIEVLRSLGRILPENGG
;
A
#
# COMPACT_ATOMS: atom_id res chain seq x y z
N ARG A 1 33.55 70.86 -0.09
CA ARG A 1 33.00 72.04 -0.77
C ARG A 1 33.06 73.28 0.12
N ALA A 2 32.23 73.46 1.16
CA ALA A 2 32.32 74.68 1.99
C ALA A 2 33.73 74.96 2.57
N ILE A 3 34.42 73.93 3.07
CA ILE A 3 35.80 74.06 3.58
C ILE A 3 36.80 74.34 2.45
N GLU A 4 36.56 73.81 1.25
CA GLU A 4 37.43 73.97 0.09
C GLU A 4 37.31 75.38 -0.50
N ASP A 5 36.08 75.90 -0.62
CA ASP A 5 35.80 77.27 -1.06
C ASP A 5 36.34 78.29 -0.03
N GLN A 6 36.26 77.96 1.26
CA GLN A 6 36.84 78.79 2.33
C GLN A 6 38.37 78.77 2.31
N LEU A 7 38.99 77.61 2.05
CA LEU A 7 40.42 77.51 1.81
C LEU A 7 40.84 78.32 0.58
N LEU A 8 40.13 78.21 -0.54
CA LEU A 8 40.41 78.96 -1.76
C LEU A 8 40.36 80.48 -1.51
N LYS A 9 39.36 80.93 -0.76
CA LYS A 9 39.24 82.34 -0.35
C LYS A 9 40.37 82.76 0.59
N ASP A 10 40.77 81.91 1.53
CA ASP A 10 41.88 82.17 2.44
C ASP A 10 43.24 82.21 1.72
N PHE A 11 43.47 81.37 0.70
CA PHE A 11 44.68 81.41 -0.12
C PHE A 11 44.78 82.70 -0.95
N GLY A 12 43.66 83.20 -1.48
CA GLY A 12 43.64 84.45 -2.24
C GLY A 12 43.78 85.71 -1.38
N ALA A 13 43.31 85.68 -0.12
CA ALA A 13 43.29 86.85 0.76
C ALA A 13 44.53 86.99 1.66
N LYS A 14 45.20 85.88 2.00
CA LYS A 14 46.33 85.86 2.94
C LYS A 14 47.60 85.42 2.22
N SER A 15 48.40 86.40 1.77
CA SER A 15 49.70 86.18 1.12
C SER A 15 50.70 85.40 1.99
N GLU A 16 50.47 85.38 3.31
CA GLU A 16 51.28 84.66 4.31
C GLU A 16 51.31 83.13 4.11
N PHE A 17 50.35 82.55 3.38
CA PHE A 17 50.38 81.13 3.03
C PHE A 17 51.25 80.81 1.81
N SER A 18 51.60 81.82 1.02
CA SER A 18 52.44 81.71 -0.19
C SER A 18 53.71 82.58 -0.09
N ASP A 19 54.10 82.96 1.13
CA ASP A 19 55.35 83.66 1.36
C ASP A 19 56.47 82.64 1.66
N TRP A 20 57.09 82.18 0.57
CA TRP A 20 58.28 81.32 0.64
C TRP A 20 59.54 82.14 0.99
N PHE A 21 59.51 83.45 0.73
CA PHE A 21 60.69 84.34 0.78
C PHE A 21 60.92 84.97 2.16
N SER A 22 59.89 85.13 3.00
CA SER A 22 60.07 85.51 4.42
C SER A 22 60.36 84.33 5.35
N ARG A 23 60.78 83.17 4.80
CA ARG A 23 61.49 82.17 5.61
C ARG A 23 62.89 82.69 5.89
N ASP A 24 63.03 83.50 6.95
CA ASP A 24 64.32 83.86 7.53
C ASP A 24 65.20 82.60 7.63
N GLU A 25 66.23 82.56 6.78
CA GLU A 25 67.38 81.67 6.83
C GLU A 25 68.17 82.00 8.10
N GLU A 26 67.76 81.42 9.23
CA GLU A 26 68.71 81.15 10.32
C GLU A 26 68.41 79.81 11.00
N PRO A 27 69.47 79.09 11.41
CA PRO A 27 69.40 77.72 11.86
C PRO A 27 69.00 77.66 13.34
N SER A 28 68.52 76.49 13.71
CA SER A 28 68.21 76.03 15.06
C SER A 28 66.84 76.41 15.64
N GLU A 29 66.29 75.35 16.24
CA GLU A 29 65.43 75.32 17.42
C GLU A 29 64.02 74.76 17.16
N THR A 30 63.61 73.63 17.74
CA THR A 30 63.35 73.46 19.19
C THR A 30 62.59 74.60 19.89
N THR A 31 62.24 75.72 19.23
CA THR A 31 61.56 76.86 19.89
C THR A 31 60.61 77.69 19.01
N LYS A 32 60.40 77.38 17.72
CA LYS A 32 59.17 77.85 17.04
C LYS A 32 58.06 76.85 17.34
N ALA A 33 57.07 77.25 18.15
CA ALA A 33 55.93 76.43 18.57
C ALA A 33 55.37 75.63 17.37
N LYS A 34 55.81 74.37 17.25
CA LYS A 34 55.43 73.49 16.14
C LYS A 34 53.92 73.33 16.24
N ARG A 35 53.19 73.76 15.21
CA ARG A 35 51.72 73.61 15.16
C ARG A 35 51.39 72.18 15.58
N PRO A 36 50.50 71.95 16.55
CA PRO A 36 50.27 70.62 17.11
C PRO A 36 49.90 69.68 15.96
N VAL A 37 50.73 68.67 15.73
CA VAL A 37 50.51 67.67 14.67
C VAL A 37 49.28 66.87 15.08
N VAL A 38 48.16 67.12 14.41
CA VAL A 38 46.94 66.33 14.62
C VAL A 38 47.16 64.97 13.96
N ILE A 39 47.62 64.00 14.76
CA ILE A 39 47.79 62.61 14.33
C ILE A 39 46.40 62.01 14.15
N LYS A 40 45.93 61.96 12.90
CA LYS A 40 44.72 61.20 12.59
C LYS A 40 45.07 59.71 12.62
N PRO A 41 44.23 58.85 13.23
CA PRO A 41 44.45 57.41 13.19
C PRO A 41 44.42 56.94 11.74
N ASN A 42 45.29 55.98 11.42
CA ASN A 42 45.34 55.37 10.10
C ASN A 42 43.95 54.79 9.75
N PRO A 43 43.31 55.14 8.61
CA PRO A 43 41.97 54.65 8.26
C PRO A 43 41.85 53.12 8.28
N ILE A 44 42.93 52.40 7.97
CA ILE A 44 42.97 50.93 8.01
C ILE A 44 42.76 50.41 9.45
N ASN A 45 43.31 51.09 10.45
CA ASN A 45 43.15 50.68 11.84
C ASN A 45 41.69 50.81 12.29
N VAL A 46 41.00 51.87 11.86
CA VAL A 46 39.57 52.07 12.15
C VAL A 46 38.73 50.96 11.52
N ASP A 47 39.04 50.55 10.29
CA ASP A 47 38.37 49.44 9.63
C ASP A 47 38.64 48.10 10.34
N HIS A 48 39.86 47.89 10.83
CA HIS A 48 40.22 46.69 11.59
C HIS A 48 39.51 46.64 12.93
N GLU A 49 39.45 47.74 13.67
CA GLU A 49 38.69 47.86 14.93
C GLU A 49 37.20 47.56 14.71
N ARG A 50 36.62 48.05 13.61
CA ARG A 50 35.24 47.74 13.22
C ARG A 50 35.04 46.26 12.91
N ARG A 51 35.99 45.60 12.23
CA ARG A 51 35.91 44.15 11.95
C ARG A 51 36.09 43.34 13.22
N ILE A 52 37.00 43.73 14.11
CA ILE A 52 37.24 43.06 15.39
C ILE A 52 35.96 43.09 16.24
N SER A 53 35.35 44.27 16.42
CA SER A 53 34.10 44.39 17.17
C SER A 53 32.95 43.56 16.57
N ALA A 54 32.82 43.51 15.25
CA ALA A 54 31.83 42.66 14.58
C ALA A 54 32.09 41.15 14.81
N LEU A 55 33.35 40.72 14.77
CA LEU A 55 33.74 39.34 15.01
C LEU A 55 33.54 38.94 16.48
N GLU A 56 33.86 39.83 17.42
CA GLU A 56 33.63 39.60 18.85
C GLU A 56 32.14 39.41 19.15
N ALA A 57 31.26 40.22 18.57
CA ALA A 57 29.82 40.05 18.69
C ALA A 57 29.35 38.69 18.16
N ARG A 58 29.86 38.27 16.99
CA ARG A 58 29.53 36.96 16.40
C ARG A 58 30.05 35.81 17.25
N ILE A 59 31.25 35.92 17.81
CA ILE A 59 31.81 34.92 18.73
C ILE A 59 30.95 34.81 19.98
N LYS A 60 30.46 35.92 20.53
CA LYS A 60 29.57 35.92 21.69
C LYS A 60 28.28 35.15 21.40
N GLN A 61 27.62 35.44 20.27
CA GLN A 61 26.42 34.71 19.84
C GLN A 61 26.71 33.21 19.64
N LEU A 62 27.80 32.85 18.97
CA LEU A 62 28.18 31.45 18.75
C LEU A 62 28.50 30.71 20.06
N LYS A 63 29.06 31.40 21.06
CA LYS A 63 29.29 30.81 22.39
C LYS A 63 27.98 30.57 23.12
N GLU A 64 27.02 31.48 23.02
CA GLU A 64 25.68 31.34 23.60
C GLU A 64 24.91 30.18 22.95
N THR A 65 24.91 30.09 21.61
CA THR A 65 24.28 28.96 20.91
C THR A 65 24.97 27.65 21.26
N ARG A 66 26.30 27.59 21.26
CA ARG A 66 27.02 26.38 21.68
C ARG A 66 26.67 25.97 23.11
N LYS A 67 26.48 26.94 24.01
CA LYS A 67 26.06 26.68 25.40
C LYS A 67 24.64 26.11 25.44
N SER A 68 23.70 26.65 24.66
CA SER A 68 22.32 26.13 24.59
C SER A 68 22.28 24.72 24.00
N TRP A 69 22.99 24.46 22.90
CA TRP A 69 23.09 23.12 22.31
C TRP A 69 23.69 22.10 23.27
N ARG A 70 24.74 22.48 24.03
CA ARG A 70 25.29 21.59 25.07
C ARG A 70 24.35 21.38 26.25
N ALA A 71 23.52 22.37 26.60
CA ALA A 71 22.50 22.18 27.62
C ALA A 71 21.47 21.16 27.15
N LEU A 72 21.00 21.24 25.91
CA LEU A 72 20.10 20.25 25.31
C LEU A 72 20.72 18.85 25.27
N GLN A 73 22.00 18.74 24.90
CA GLN A 73 22.70 17.46 24.88
C GLN A 73 22.81 16.84 26.29
N LYS A 74 22.98 17.65 27.34
CA LYS A 74 23.01 17.17 28.74
C LYS A 74 21.62 16.83 29.28
N LEU A 75 20.59 17.54 28.81
CA LEU A 75 19.21 17.38 29.27
C LEU A 75 18.53 16.16 28.67
N LEU A 76 19.00 15.64 27.54
CA LEU A 76 18.56 14.36 27.03
C LEU A 76 19.08 13.28 28.00
N PRO A 77 18.24 12.68 28.86
CA PRO A 77 18.67 11.51 29.59
C PRO A 77 19.13 10.48 28.54
N GLN A 78 20.27 9.84 28.77
CA GLN A 78 20.63 8.65 28.01
C GLN A 78 19.51 7.65 28.23
N THR A 79 18.56 7.58 27.29
CA THR A 79 17.52 6.58 27.31
C THR A 79 18.23 5.26 27.22
N THR A 80 18.09 4.43 28.25
CA THR A 80 18.48 3.03 28.18
C THR A 80 17.92 2.47 26.88
N PRO A 81 18.75 1.85 26.02
CA PRO A 81 18.27 1.33 24.76
C PRO A 81 17.06 0.42 25.05
N LEU A 82 15.95 0.68 24.35
CA LEU A 82 14.68 -0.03 24.54
C LEU A 82 14.83 -1.55 24.36
N TYR A 83 15.91 -1.98 23.73
CA TYR A 83 16.25 -3.37 23.50
C TYR A 83 17.72 -3.62 23.86
N PRO A 84 18.03 -4.73 24.55
CA PRO A 84 19.41 -5.19 24.73
C PRO A 84 20.08 -5.38 23.37
N PRO A 85 21.37 -4.99 23.21
CA PRO A 85 22.09 -5.16 21.93
C PRO A 85 22.31 -6.63 21.54
N GLU A 86 22.07 -7.57 22.45
CA GLU A 86 22.12 -9.03 22.21
C GLU A 86 20.73 -9.67 22.03
N ALA A 87 19.65 -8.89 21.97
CA ALA A 87 18.33 -9.44 21.71
C ALA A 87 18.23 -9.88 20.23
N ASP A 88 18.52 -11.16 19.97
CA ASP A 88 18.22 -11.79 18.70
C ASP A 88 16.74 -11.57 18.33
N ALA A 89 16.47 -11.07 17.11
CA ALA A 89 15.12 -10.85 16.60
C ALA A 89 14.23 -12.13 16.56
N LYS A 90 14.82 -13.29 16.86
CA LYS A 90 14.17 -14.60 16.96
C LYS A 90 13.61 -14.89 18.35
N THR A 91 13.99 -14.11 19.36
CA THR A 91 13.55 -14.22 20.76
C THR A 91 12.59 -13.08 21.12
N ALA A 92 11.73 -12.69 20.18
CA ALA A 92 10.65 -11.78 20.51
C ALA A 92 9.59 -12.51 21.34
N HIS A 93 9.21 -11.92 22.48
CA HIS A 93 8.11 -12.44 23.29
C HIS A 93 6.79 -12.29 22.53
N ILE A 94 5.94 -13.32 22.64
CA ILE A 94 4.59 -13.29 22.07
C ILE A 94 3.81 -12.17 22.80
N PRO A 95 3.15 -11.24 22.09
CA PRO A 95 2.38 -10.18 22.72
C PRO A 95 1.24 -10.75 23.58
N GLU A 96 1.00 -10.14 24.74
CA GLU A 96 -0.12 -10.51 25.62
C GLU A 96 -1.47 -10.16 24.96
N PRO A 97 -2.49 -11.03 25.05
CA PRO A 97 -3.75 -10.87 24.35
C PRO A 97 -4.58 -9.66 24.81
N ASP A 98 -4.33 -9.16 26.02
CA ASP A 98 -5.09 -8.05 26.61
C ASP A 98 -4.74 -6.68 26.01
N PHE A 99 -3.62 -6.58 25.29
CA PHE A 99 -3.17 -5.34 24.64
C PHE A 99 -3.45 -5.29 23.13
N LEU A 100 -4.12 -6.31 22.60
CA LEU A 100 -4.36 -6.48 21.17
C LEU A 100 -5.82 -6.21 20.83
N ASP A 101 -6.06 -5.72 19.63
CA ASP A 101 -7.41 -5.57 19.11
C ASP A 101 -8.04 -6.95 18.83
N ASN A 102 -9.37 -7.06 18.85
CA ASN A 102 -10.07 -8.34 18.66
C ASN A 102 -9.63 -9.10 17.39
N ASN A 103 -9.40 -8.41 16.27
CA ASN A 103 -8.92 -9.02 15.02
C ASN A 103 -7.51 -9.62 15.17
N GLU A 104 -6.65 -8.96 15.94
CA GLU A 104 -5.28 -9.40 16.18
C GLU A 104 -5.24 -10.63 17.09
N VAL A 105 -6.14 -10.67 18.09
CA VAL A 105 -6.35 -11.85 18.93
C VAL A 105 -6.81 -13.04 18.10
N GLU A 106 -7.76 -12.86 17.20
CA GLU A 106 -8.20 -13.91 16.27
C GLU A 106 -7.03 -14.41 15.40
N MET A 107 -6.24 -13.50 14.82
CA MET A 107 -5.06 -13.87 14.04
C MET A 107 -4.05 -14.66 14.87
N LEU A 108 -3.76 -14.26 16.12
CA LEU A 108 -2.87 -15.01 17.00
C LEU A 108 -3.39 -16.41 17.30
N GLN A 109 -4.71 -16.58 17.51
CA GLN A 109 -5.32 -17.90 17.69
C GLN A 109 -5.20 -18.79 16.45
N THR A 110 -5.21 -18.21 15.24
CA THR A 110 -4.97 -19.00 14.02
C THR A 110 -3.50 -19.40 13.83
N LEU A 111 -2.57 -18.57 14.33
CA LEU A 111 -1.13 -18.76 14.16
C LEU A 111 -0.52 -19.64 15.25
N ILE A 112 -1.12 -19.69 16.44
CA ILE A 112 -0.68 -20.49 17.57
C ILE A 112 -1.69 -21.63 17.76
N PRO A 113 -1.33 -22.90 17.50
CA PRO A 113 -2.21 -24.01 17.80
C PRO A 113 -2.44 -24.02 19.32
N ILE A 114 -3.69 -23.83 19.72
CA ILE A 114 -4.15 -23.74 21.11
C ILE A 114 -3.71 -25.00 21.87
N THR A 115 -2.61 -24.92 22.61
CA THR A 115 -2.39 -25.81 23.76
C THR A 115 -3.09 -25.17 24.95
N THR A 116 -4.34 -25.53 25.18
CA THR A 116 -5.06 -25.17 26.41
C THR A 116 -4.34 -25.80 27.61
N THR A 117 -3.37 -25.11 28.20
CA THR A 117 -3.04 -25.33 29.62
C THR A 117 -3.95 -24.44 30.44
N THR A 118 -5.16 -24.93 30.66
CA THR A 118 -6.11 -24.37 31.61
C THR A 118 -5.43 -24.32 32.99
N THR A 119 -5.29 -23.12 33.52
CA THR A 119 -4.85 -22.85 34.89
C THR A 119 -5.79 -23.54 35.88
N THR A 120 -5.29 -24.54 36.61
CA THR A 120 -5.79 -24.86 37.95
C THR A 120 -4.72 -24.48 38.96
N ASN A 121 -4.91 -23.30 39.57
CA ASN A 121 -4.39 -22.84 40.84
C ASN A 121 -3.13 -23.53 41.41
N SER A 122 -1.99 -22.84 41.40
CA SER A 122 -1.24 -22.61 42.65
C SER A 122 -0.35 -21.37 42.53
N LYS A 123 -0.42 -20.52 43.55
CA LYS A 123 0.49 -19.40 43.80
C LYS A 123 1.90 -19.96 43.99
N THR A 124 2.77 -19.75 43.03
CA THR A 124 4.21 -19.54 43.26
C THR A 124 4.81 -18.98 41.98
N SER A 125 5.41 -17.81 42.09
CA SER A 125 6.34 -17.23 41.15
C SER A 125 7.39 -18.25 40.68
N SER A 126 7.24 -18.74 39.46
CA SER A 126 8.32 -19.33 38.69
C SER A 126 8.09 -18.97 37.22
N SER A 127 9.10 -18.30 36.68
CA SER A 127 9.25 -17.93 35.27
C SER A 127 8.88 -19.11 34.36
N SER A 128 7.73 -19.02 33.70
CA SER A 128 7.40 -19.91 32.59
C SER A 128 8.25 -19.51 31.39
N THR A 129 9.36 -20.19 31.22
CA THR A 129 10.13 -20.25 29.97
C THR A 129 9.25 -20.87 28.90
N THR A 130 8.37 -20.09 28.27
CA THR A 130 7.67 -20.49 27.06
C THR A 130 8.62 -20.27 25.89
N THR A 131 9.17 -21.36 25.39
CA THR A 131 10.05 -21.40 24.23
C THR A 131 9.40 -20.72 23.01
N PRO A 132 10.16 -19.91 22.23
CA PRO A 132 9.63 -19.11 21.12
C PRO A 132 9.29 -19.92 19.84
N THR A 133 9.30 -21.26 19.90
CA THR A 133 9.13 -22.12 18.72
C THR A 133 7.66 -22.22 18.25
N SER A 134 6.68 -21.83 19.07
CA SER A 134 5.27 -22.17 18.81
C SER A 134 4.65 -21.51 17.56
N ALA A 135 4.93 -20.22 17.29
CA ALA A 135 4.32 -19.49 16.16
C ALA A 135 4.82 -19.93 14.77
N ALA A 136 6.12 -20.19 14.63
CA ALA A 136 6.69 -20.75 13.39
C ALA A 136 6.15 -22.16 13.11
N THR A 137 5.85 -22.91 14.17
CA THR A 137 5.29 -24.27 14.08
C THR A 137 3.85 -24.23 13.58
N GLY A 138 3.01 -23.31 14.08
CA GLY A 138 1.61 -23.19 13.64
C GLY A 138 1.46 -22.82 12.17
N PHE A 139 2.23 -21.85 11.66
CA PHE A 139 2.22 -21.54 10.23
C PHE A 139 2.72 -22.70 9.37
N SER A 140 3.74 -23.44 9.83
CA SER A 140 4.24 -24.63 9.13
C SER A 140 3.19 -25.75 9.04
N GLN A 141 2.38 -25.92 10.08
CA GLN A 141 1.27 -26.88 10.13
C GLN A 141 0.10 -26.44 9.25
N LEU A 142 -0.24 -25.14 9.25
CA LEU A 142 -1.25 -24.61 8.32
C LEU A 142 -0.79 -24.80 6.87
N ARG A 143 0.49 -24.52 6.57
CA ARG A 143 1.06 -24.74 5.23
C ARG A 143 1.07 -26.21 4.82
N SER A 144 1.40 -27.13 5.74
CA SER A 144 1.42 -28.56 5.42
C SER A 144 0.01 -29.12 5.19
N THR A 145 -0.96 -28.71 6.00
CA THR A 145 -2.38 -29.13 5.87
C THR A 145 -3.03 -28.55 4.62
N THR A 146 -2.79 -27.28 4.30
CA THR A 146 -3.26 -26.67 3.05
C THR A 146 -2.62 -27.32 1.83
N ALA A 147 -1.31 -27.57 1.86
CA ALA A 147 -0.62 -28.26 0.77
C ALA A 147 -1.10 -29.72 0.59
N SER A 148 -1.40 -30.44 1.67
CA SER A 148 -1.94 -31.80 1.58
C SER A 148 -3.35 -31.83 1.00
N ARG A 149 -4.22 -30.89 1.42
CA ARG A 149 -5.56 -30.71 0.85
C ARG A 149 -5.50 -30.39 -0.64
N LEU A 150 -4.62 -29.49 -1.06
CA LEU A 150 -4.48 -29.12 -2.47
C LEU A 150 -4.00 -30.31 -3.31
N ARG A 151 -3.05 -31.11 -2.81
CA ARG A 151 -2.62 -32.36 -3.47
C ARG A 151 -3.75 -33.40 -3.54
N ALA A 152 -4.54 -33.54 -2.48
CA ALA A 152 -5.69 -34.45 -2.48
C ALA A 152 -6.75 -34.04 -3.50
N VAL A 153 -7.04 -32.73 -3.61
CA VAL A 153 -7.93 -32.19 -4.64
C VAL A 153 -7.36 -32.44 -6.03
N GLN A 154 -6.09 -32.13 -6.27
CA GLN A 154 -5.43 -32.35 -7.55
C GLN A 154 -5.56 -33.81 -8.01
N ASN A 155 -5.24 -34.76 -7.13
CA ASN A 155 -5.30 -36.19 -7.46
C ASN A 155 -6.75 -36.70 -7.67
N ASN A 156 -7.74 -36.08 -7.03
CA ASN A 156 -9.13 -36.53 -7.09
C ASN A 156 -9.91 -35.91 -8.25
N VAL A 157 -9.54 -34.70 -8.69
CA VAL A 157 -10.22 -33.98 -9.77
C VAL A 157 -10.07 -34.72 -11.10
N GLU A 158 -8.89 -35.23 -11.42
CA GLU A 158 -8.66 -35.98 -12.67
C GLU A 158 -9.60 -37.19 -12.77
N PHE A 159 -9.68 -38.01 -11.71
CA PHE A 159 -10.57 -39.16 -11.66
C PHE A 159 -12.06 -38.76 -11.71
N LYS A 160 -12.46 -37.68 -11.03
CA LYS A 160 -13.84 -37.19 -11.06
C LYS A 160 -14.25 -36.69 -12.45
N VAL A 161 -13.34 -36.01 -13.15
CA VAL A 161 -13.59 -35.53 -14.51
C VAL A 161 -13.73 -36.71 -15.47
N ASP A 162 -12.88 -37.73 -15.35
CA ASP A 162 -12.98 -38.95 -16.16
C ASP A 162 -14.28 -39.73 -15.88
N SER A 163 -14.64 -39.89 -14.60
CA SER A 163 -15.90 -40.52 -14.21
C SER A 163 -17.12 -39.75 -14.72
N LEU A 164 -17.06 -38.41 -14.72
CA LEU A 164 -18.11 -37.58 -15.30
C LEU A 164 -18.21 -37.80 -16.82
N ALA A 165 -17.08 -37.77 -17.53
CA ALA A 165 -17.04 -37.99 -18.96
C ALA A 165 -17.63 -39.36 -19.35
N ASP A 166 -17.26 -40.43 -18.65
CA ASP A 166 -17.82 -41.76 -18.84
C ASP A 166 -19.32 -41.81 -18.53
N SER A 167 -19.78 -41.12 -17.48
CA SER A 167 -21.22 -41.04 -17.16
C SER A 167 -22.03 -40.31 -18.23
N ILE A 168 -21.48 -39.23 -18.81
CA ILE A 168 -22.10 -38.49 -19.91
C ILE A 168 -22.16 -39.36 -21.15
N HIS A 169 -21.08 -40.07 -21.49
CA HIS A 169 -21.06 -40.97 -22.64
C HIS A 169 -22.08 -42.11 -22.48
N LYS A 170 -22.17 -42.71 -21.28
CA LYS A 170 -23.17 -43.74 -20.97
C LYS A 170 -24.60 -43.20 -21.05
N MET A 171 -24.83 -41.97 -20.60
CA MET A 171 -26.13 -41.31 -20.71
C MET A 171 -26.51 -41.06 -22.16
N ASP A 172 -25.60 -40.52 -22.96
CA ASP A 172 -25.82 -40.25 -24.39
C ASP A 172 -26.15 -41.55 -25.14
N LEU A 173 -25.40 -42.62 -24.87
CA LEU A 173 -25.70 -43.94 -25.42
C LEU A 173 -27.09 -44.47 -25.01
N ARG A 174 -27.50 -44.26 -23.75
CA ARG A 174 -28.84 -44.62 -23.27
C ARG A 174 -29.93 -43.80 -23.95
N VAL A 175 -29.71 -42.50 -24.17
CA VAL A 175 -30.66 -41.64 -24.89
C VAL A 175 -30.81 -42.09 -26.34
N VAL A 176 -29.71 -42.34 -27.05
CA VAL A 176 -29.76 -42.83 -28.44
C VAL A 176 -30.46 -44.18 -28.54
N THR A 177 -30.16 -45.11 -27.62
CA THR A 177 -30.82 -46.43 -27.61
C THR A 177 -32.29 -46.32 -27.24
N ALA A 178 -32.66 -45.50 -26.26
CA ALA A 178 -34.06 -45.23 -25.91
C ALA A 178 -34.82 -44.60 -27.09
N GLY A 179 -34.21 -43.66 -27.81
CA GLY A 179 -34.79 -43.06 -29.03
C GLY A 179 -35.12 -44.11 -30.08
N ARG A 180 -34.18 -45.02 -30.39
CA ARG A 180 -34.41 -46.13 -31.34
C ARG A 180 -35.50 -47.11 -30.89
N GLN A 181 -35.66 -47.31 -29.59
CA GLN A 181 -36.73 -48.17 -29.05
C GLN A 181 -38.08 -47.46 -29.13
N ALA A 182 -38.13 -46.17 -28.80
CA ALA A 182 -39.33 -45.35 -28.92
C ALA A 182 -39.80 -45.27 -30.38
N GLU A 183 -38.88 -45.05 -31.33
CA GLU A 183 -39.19 -45.09 -32.77
C GLU A 183 -39.77 -46.43 -33.22
N ARG A 184 -39.21 -47.56 -32.75
CA ARG A 184 -39.76 -48.89 -33.04
C ARG A 184 -41.15 -49.09 -32.46
N VAL A 185 -41.40 -48.66 -31.22
CA VAL A 185 -42.73 -48.76 -30.59
C VAL A 185 -43.74 -47.87 -31.32
N LEU A 186 -43.35 -46.65 -31.70
CA LEU A 186 -44.19 -45.75 -32.49
C LEU A 186 -44.50 -46.34 -33.85
N ALA A 187 -43.51 -46.91 -34.55
CA ALA A 187 -43.71 -47.59 -35.83
C ALA A 187 -44.73 -48.73 -35.72
N LEU A 188 -44.56 -49.65 -34.76
CA LEU A 188 -45.51 -50.75 -34.51
C LEU A 188 -46.90 -50.25 -34.13
N SER A 189 -46.98 -49.17 -33.34
CA SER A 189 -48.26 -48.56 -32.97
C SER A 189 -48.97 -47.92 -34.17
N SER A 190 -48.20 -47.29 -35.06
CA SER A 190 -48.72 -46.66 -36.28
C SER A 190 -49.19 -47.71 -37.29
N GLU A 191 -48.50 -48.84 -37.39
CA GLU A 191 -48.88 -49.97 -38.24
C GLU A 191 -50.18 -50.60 -37.73
N ARG A 192 -50.27 -50.92 -36.44
CA ARG A 192 -51.52 -51.43 -35.84
C ARG A 192 -52.68 -50.47 -35.95
N LEU A 193 -52.44 -49.17 -35.84
CA LEU A 193 -53.48 -48.16 -36.03
C LEU A 193 -53.97 -48.15 -37.49
N ARG A 194 -53.05 -48.22 -38.45
CA ARG A 194 -53.40 -48.36 -39.88
C ARG A 194 -54.15 -49.65 -40.19
N GLU A 195 -53.73 -50.79 -39.63
CA GLU A 195 -54.43 -52.06 -39.80
C GLU A 195 -55.88 -51.98 -39.30
N ARG A 196 -56.10 -51.34 -38.13
CA ARG A 196 -57.44 -51.12 -37.58
C ARG A 196 -58.26 -50.18 -38.46
N GLU A 197 -57.70 -49.05 -38.87
CA GLU A 197 -58.36 -48.09 -39.75
C GLU A 197 -58.74 -48.75 -41.10
N GLU A 198 -57.86 -49.55 -41.68
CA GLU A 198 -58.14 -50.29 -42.91
C GLU A 198 -59.21 -51.37 -42.72
N ALA A 199 -59.20 -52.08 -41.59
CA ALA A 199 -60.23 -53.08 -41.28
C ALA A 199 -61.60 -52.41 -41.13
N GLU A 200 -61.69 -51.27 -40.45
CA GLU A 200 -62.92 -50.48 -40.33
C GLU A 200 -63.38 -49.94 -41.70
N ARG A 201 -62.46 -49.43 -42.52
CA ARG A 201 -62.77 -48.99 -43.89
C ARG A 201 -63.23 -50.15 -44.78
N ARG A 202 -62.70 -51.36 -44.59
CA ARG A 202 -63.17 -52.57 -45.28
C ARG A 202 -64.58 -52.96 -44.84
N LEU A 203 -64.87 -52.95 -43.54
CA LEU A 203 -66.20 -53.23 -43.00
C LEU A 203 -67.25 -52.21 -43.47
N ALA A 204 -66.87 -50.94 -43.55
CA ALA A 204 -67.71 -49.88 -44.08
C ALA A 204 -67.83 -49.90 -45.62
N GLY A 205 -67.05 -50.75 -46.32
CA GLY A 205 -67.00 -50.79 -47.78
C GLY A 205 -66.34 -49.58 -48.45
N THR A 206 -65.78 -48.63 -47.68
CA THR A 206 -65.18 -47.37 -48.16
C THR A 206 -63.66 -47.44 -48.35
N LYS A 207 -63.09 -48.65 -48.45
CA LYS A 207 -61.64 -48.87 -48.58
C LYS A 207 -61.02 -48.16 -49.79
N GLU A 208 -61.65 -48.30 -50.97
CA GLU A 208 -61.12 -47.77 -52.24
C GLU A 208 -61.54 -46.31 -52.52
N MET A 209 -62.38 -45.71 -51.66
CA MET A 209 -62.79 -44.30 -51.81
C MET A 209 -61.96 -43.37 -50.92
N PRO A 210 -61.53 -42.20 -51.45
CA PRO A 210 -60.89 -41.18 -50.63
C PRO A 210 -61.90 -40.62 -49.61
N VAL A 211 -61.45 -40.39 -48.38
CA VAL A 211 -62.30 -39.91 -47.26
C VAL A 211 -63.08 -38.64 -47.62
N ILE A 212 -62.50 -37.78 -48.45
CA ILE A 212 -63.11 -36.53 -48.91
C ILE A 212 -64.38 -36.79 -49.74
N GLU A 213 -64.42 -37.84 -50.56
CA GLU A 213 -65.62 -38.20 -51.33
C GLU A 213 -66.72 -38.78 -50.43
N VAL A 214 -66.35 -39.57 -49.42
CA VAL A 214 -67.29 -40.08 -48.40
C VAL A 214 -67.91 -38.93 -47.61
N LEU A 215 -67.11 -37.94 -47.21
CA LEU A 215 -67.60 -36.76 -46.50
C LEU A 215 -68.46 -35.88 -47.40
N ARG A 216 -68.12 -35.74 -48.69
CA ARG A 216 -68.91 -34.97 -49.66
C ARG A 216 -70.25 -35.64 -49.95
N SER A 217 -70.30 -36.98 -50.01
CA SER A 217 -71.55 -37.71 -50.19
C SER A 217 -72.45 -37.63 -48.96
N LEU A 218 -71.89 -37.77 -47.76
CA LEU A 218 -72.61 -37.54 -46.50
C LEU A 218 -73.13 -36.10 -46.38
N GLY A 219 -72.31 -35.11 -46.75
CA GLY A 219 -72.70 -33.70 -46.76
C GLY A 219 -73.80 -33.38 -47.78
N ARG A 220 -73.86 -34.13 -48.90
CA ARG A 220 -74.96 -34.02 -49.87
C ARG A 220 -76.26 -34.69 -49.41
N ILE A 221 -76.16 -35.67 -48.50
CA ILE A 221 -77.30 -36.37 -47.91
C ILE A 221 -77.86 -35.59 -46.70
N LEU A 222 -77.06 -34.69 -46.12
CA LEU A 222 -77.51 -33.79 -45.07
C LEU A 222 -78.37 -32.66 -45.69
N PRO A 223 -79.60 -32.41 -45.20
CA PRO A 223 -80.42 -31.31 -45.71
C PRO A 223 -79.71 -29.98 -45.43
N GLU A 224 -79.70 -29.05 -46.40
CA GLU A 224 -79.08 -27.71 -46.28
C GLU A 224 -79.67 -26.83 -45.16
N ASN A 225 -80.64 -27.32 -44.39
CA ASN A 225 -81.35 -26.56 -43.37
C ASN A 225 -81.00 -27.08 -41.97
N GLY A 226 -79.82 -26.69 -41.50
CA GLY A 226 -79.35 -26.88 -40.13
C GLY A 226 -78.91 -25.55 -39.51
N GLY A 227 -79.84 -24.61 -39.42
CA GLY A 227 -79.79 -23.36 -38.66
C GLY A 227 -81.14 -23.13 -38.00
#